data_AF-R6EDC1-F1
#
_entry.id   AF-R6EDC1-F1
#
_cell.length_a   1.000
_cell.length_b   1.000
_cell.length_c   1.000
_cell.angle_alpha   90.00
_cell.angle_beta   90.00
_cell.angle_gamma   90.00
#
_symmetry.space_group_name_H-M   'P 1'
#
loop_
_entity.id
_entity.type
_entity.pdbx_description
1 polymer ?
#
loop_
_entity_poly.entity_id
_entity_poly.type
_entity_poly.pdbx_seq_one_letter_code
_entity_poly.pdbx_strand_id
1 'polypeptide(L)'
;MIQSGRYLGGRQVCLSVVVFSVTISLIVCLLARSFMSIFVEAGSHAIIQAGITYLRIEGAFYIGIGILFLLYGYYRAVNKPVMSVVLTVISLGSRVVLAYLLSRIPVIGVIGIWVSIPIGWFLADLTGILYYKRIMSKAGRSDR
;
A
#
# COMPACT_ATOMS: atom_id res chain seq x y z
N MET A 1 -0.41 -1.37 -35.16
CA MET A 1 -0.17 -2.65 -34.44
C MET A 1 0.67 -2.50 -33.15
N ILE A 2 1.64 -1.57 -33.06
CA ILE A 2 2.50 -1.39 -31.86
C ILE A 2 1.78 -0.67 -30.68
N GLN A 3 0.76 0.15 -30.95
CA GLN A 3 -0.05 0.72 -29.87
C GLN A 3 -0.93 -0.33 -29.18
N SER A 4 -1.21 -1.46 -29.85
CA SER A 4 -2.10 -2.49 -29.33
C SER A 4 -1.55 -3.33 -28.18
N GLY A 5 -0.27 -3.68 -28.23
CA GLY A 5 0.37 -4.44 -27.16
C GLY A 5 0.49 -3.67 -25.84
N ARG A 6 0.61 -2.33 -25.90
CA ARG A 6 0.86 -1.49 -24.71
C ARG A 6 -0.35 -1.35 -23.79
N TYR A 7 -1.56 -1.32 -24.33
CA TYR A 7 -2.78 -1.25 -23.49
C TYR A 7 -3.17 -2.62 -22.90
N LEU A 8 -2.83 -3.72 -23.57
CA LEU A 8 -3.06 -5.08 -23.07
C LEU A 8 -2.11 -5.40 -21.91
N GLY A 9 -0.82 -5.06 -22.05
CA GLY A 9 0.17 -5.26 -20.98
C GLY A 9 -0.16 -4.50 -19.70
N GLY A 10 -0.58 -3.23 -19.80
CA GLY A 10 -0.95 -2.44 -18.62
C GLY A 10 -2.14 -3.02 -17.84
N ARG A 11 -3.18 -3.48 -18.55
CA ARG A 11 -4.36 -4.11 -17.90
C ARG A 11 -4.02 -5.46 -17.29
N GLN A 12 -3.18 -6.25 -17.94
CA GLN A 12 -2.72 -7.54 -17.42
C GLN A 12 -1.89 -7.37 -16.15
N VAL A 13 -0.96 -6.41 -16.10
CA VAL A 13 -0.16 -6.13 -14.89
C VAL A 13 -1.06 -5.69 -13.74
N CYS A 14 -2.01 -4.77 -13.97
CA CYS A 14 -2.97 -4.39 -12.94
C CYS A 14 -3.80 -5.59 -12.46
N LEU A 15 -4.27 -6.45 -13.37
CA LEU A 15 -5.04 -7.63 -13.01
C LEU A 15 -4.21 -8.63 -12.19
N SER A 16 -2.97 -8.91 -12.59
CA SER A 16 -2.06 -9.80 -11.85
C SER A 16 -1.78 -9.26 -10.44
N VAL A 17 -1.57 -7.95 -10.30
CA VAL A 17 -1.34 -7.33 -8.99
C VAL A 17 -2.59 -7.39 -8.11
N VAL A 18 -3.78 -7.14 -8.66
CA VAL A 18 -5.03 -7.25 -7.90
C VAL A 18 -5.26 -8.70 -7.46
N VAL A 19 -5.12 -9.67 -8.37
CA VAL A 19 -5.29 -11.10 -8.05
C VAL A 19 -4.28 -11.54 -6.99
N PHE A 20 -3.00 -11.18 -7.14
CA PHE A 20 -1.96 -11.49 -6.16
C PHE A 20 -2.27 -10.84 -4.80
N SER A 21 -2.62 -9.56 -4.77
CA SER A 21 -2.92 -8.82 -3.54
C SER A 21 -4.14 -9.39 -2.82
N VAL A 22 -5.20 -9.74 -3.55
CA VAL A 22 -6.40 -10.40 -2.99
C VAL A 22 -6.07 -11.78 -2.45
N THR A 23 -5.23 -12.55 -3.16
CA THR A 23 -4.82 -13.90 -2.72
C THR A 23 -4.05 -13.82 -1.41
N ILE A 24 -3.06 -12.93 -1.32
CA ILE A 24 -2.28 -12.73 -0.09
C ILE A 24 -3.15 -12.16 1.03
N SER A 25 -4.02 -11.20 0.73
CA SER A 25 -4.99 -10.65 1.70
C SER A 25 -5.84 -11.76 2.32
N LEU A 26 -6.36 -12.67 1.50
CA LEU A 26 -7.16 -13.79 1.94
C LEU A 26 -6.35 -14.75 2.83
N ILE A 27 -5.14 -15.12 2.41
CA ILE A 27 -4.25 -15.99 3.19
C ILE A 27 -3.93 -15.36 4.54
N VAL A 28 -3.53 -14.09 4.57
CA VAL A 28 -3.17 -13.38 5.81
C VAL A 28 -4.37 -13.26 6.74
N CYS A 29 -5.55 -12.89 6.23
CA CYS A 29 -6.76 -12.76 7.04
C CYS A 29 -7.26 -14.10 7.61
N LEU A 30 -7.17 -15.18 6.83
CA LEU A 30 -7.60 -16.52 7.26
C LEU A 30 -6.60 -17.17 8.23
N LEU A 31 -5.30 -17.03 7.97
CA LEU A 31 -4.23 -17.62 8.77
C LEU A 31 -3.72 -16.68 9.88
N ALA A 32 -4.27 -15.47 10.06
CA ALA A 32 -3.80 -14.50 11.05
C ALA A 32 -3.64 -15.10 12.45
N ARG A 33 -4.58 -15.93 12.87
CA ARG A 33 -4.53 -16.62 14.18
C ARG A 33 -3.40 -17.64 14.24
N SER A 34 -3.27 -18.46 13.20
CA SER A 34 -2.23 -19.50 13.11
C SER A 34 -0.83 -18.88 13.04
N PHE A 35 -0.65 -17.79 12.29
CA PHE A 35 0.60 -17.04 12.26
C PHE A 35 0.96 -16.49 13.64
N MET A 36 0.03 -15.84 14.34
CA MET A 36 0.31 -15.31 15.69
C MET A 36 0.65 -16.41 16.70
N SER A 37 0.03 -17.60 16.60
CA SER A 37 0.34 -18.72 17.50
C SER A 37 1.69 -19.37 17.25
N ILE A 38 2.33 -19.16 16.09
CA ILE A 38 3.69 -19.64 15.82
C ILE A 38 4.73 -18.74 16.50
N PHE A 39 4.46 -17.44 16.60
CA PHE A 39 5.41 -16.45 17.13
C PHE A 39 5.24 -16.15 18.62
N VAL A 40 4.10 -16.49 19.23
CA VAL A 40 3.77 -16.12 20.61
C VAL A 40 3.38 -17.35 21.43
N GLU A 41 4.02 -17.53 22.59
CA GLU A 41 3.71 -18.57 23.56
C GLU A 41 2.27 -18.44 24.10
N ALA A 42 1.62 -19.58 24.37
CA ALA A 42 0.19 -19.68 24.71
C ALA A 42 -0.28 -18.87 25.94
N GLY A 43 0.62 -18.32 26.75
CA GLY A 43 0.30 -17.52 27.93
C GLY A 43 -0.12 -16.07 27.66
N SER A 44 0.14 -15.52 26.46
CA SER A 44 -0.04 -14.08 26.18
C SER A 44 -1.26 -13.78 25.31
N HIS A 45 -2.46 -14.11 25.80
CA HIS A 45 -3.72 -13.92 25.07
C HIS A 45 -3.95 -12.49 24.55
N ALA A 46 -3.56 -11.47 25.32
CA ALA A 46 -3.69 -10.07 24.91
C ALA A 46 -2.83 -9.71 23.68
N ILE A 47 -1.62 -10.26 23.60
CA ILE A 47 -0.68 -10.01 22.48
C ILE A 47 -1.19 -10.70 21.21
N ILE A 48 -1.69 -11.93 21.33
CA ILE A 48 -2.27 -12.67 20.21
C ILE A 48 -3.48 -11.93 19.63
N GLN A 49 -4.38 -11.40 20.47
CA GLN A 49 -5.54 -10.64 20.00
C GLN A 49 -5.14 -9.32 19.30
N ALA A 50 -4.16 -8.61 19.85
CA ALA A 50 -3.62 -7.40 19.23
C ALA A 50 -3.00 -7.70 17.86
N GLY A 51 -2.20 -8.76 17.75
CA GLY A 51 -1.57 -9.19 16.50
C GLY A 51 -2.57 -9.69 15.45
N ILE A 52 -3.62 -10.41 15.85
CA ILE A 52 -4.71 -10.79 14.92
C ILE A 52 -5.40 -9.55 14.36
N THR A 53 -5.68 -8.57 15.22
CA THR A 53 -6.32 -7.31 14.82
C THR A 53 -5.44 -6.55 13.82
N TYR A 54 -4.14 -6.46 14.13
CA TYR A 54 -3.13 -5.88 13.24
C TYR A 54 -3.11 -6.57 11.86
N LEU A 55 -2.95 -7.91 11.83
CA LEU A 55 -2.88 -8.69 10.59
C LEU A 55 -4.15 -8.58 9.75
N ARG A 56 -5.32 -8.50 10.38
CA ARG A 56 -6.59 -8.32 9.66
C ARG A 56 -6.71 -6.93 9.07
N ILE A 57 -6.32 -5.89 9.81
CA ILE A 57 -6.33 -4.52 9.31
C ILE A 57 -5.37 -4.40 8.13
N GLU A 58 -4.10 -4.76 8.32
CA GLU A 58 -3.12 -4.67 7.23
C GLU A 58 -3.50 -5.56 6.05
N GLY A 59 -3.85 -6.81 6.31
CA GLY A 59 -4.22 -7.79 5.30
C GLY A 59 -5.37 -7.31 4.41
N ALA A 60 -6.39 -6.65 4.97
CA ALA A 60 -7.49 -6.07 4.19
C ALA A 60 -7.04 -4.96 3.22
N PHE A 61 -5.94 -4.26 3.51
CA PHE A 61 -5.42 -3.15 2.71
C PHE A 61 -4.22 -3.52 1.84
N TYR A 62 -3.89 -4.81 1.68
CA TYR A 62 -2.79 -5.27 0.81
C TYR A 62 -2.97 -4.87 -0.67
N ILE A 63 -4.19 -4.58 -1.10
CA ILE A 63 -4.46 -4.03 -2.44
C ILE A 63 -3.73 -2.69 -2.65
N GLY A 64 -3.64 -1.84 -1.61
CA GLY A 64 -2.95 -0.56 -1.68
C GLY A 64 -1.45 -0.73 -1.91
N ILE A 65 -0.78 -1.62 -1.16
CA ILE A 65 0.65 -1.84 -1.36
C ILE A 65 0.97 -2.44 -2.75
N GLY A 66 0.05 -3.24 -3.31
CA GLY A 66 0.17 -3.74 -4.68
C GLY A 66 0.20 -2.61 -5.73
N ILE A 67 -0.71 -1.64 -5.61
CA ILE A 67 -0.78 -0.48 -6.50
C ILE A 67 0.48 0.39 -6.35
N LEU A 68 0.92 0.61 -5.11
CA LEU A 68 2.12 1.36 -4.80
C LEU A 68 3.37 0.72 -5.43
N PHE A 69 3.50 -0.60 -5.33
CA PHE A 69 4.60 -1.35 -5.96
C PHE A 69 4.60 -1.21 -7.48
N LEU A 70 3.41 -1.20 -8.10
CA LEU A 70 3.24 -1.01 -9.53
C LEU A 70 3.65 0.42 -9.94
N LEU A 71 3.26 1.44 -9.18
CA LEU A 71 3.69 2.83 -9.36
C LEU A 71 5.22 2.96 -9.22
N TYR A 72 5.82 2.34 -8.19
CA TYR A 72 7.27 2.33 -8.01
C TYR A 72 8.00 1.66 -9.17
N GLY A 73 7.52 0.50 -9.62
CA GLY A 73 8.09 -0.22 -10.75
C GLY A 73 7.99 0.60 -12.03
N TYR A 74 6.85 1.25 -12.25
CA TYR A 74 6.65 2.15 -13.38
C TYR A 74 7.63 3.32 -13.36
N TYR A 75 7.69 4.11 -12.28
CA TYR A 75 8.56 5.30 -12.22
C TYR A 75 10.06 4.96 -12.32
N ARG A 76 10.48 3.79 -11.82
CA ARG A 76 11.83 3.27 -12.05
C ARG A 76 12.06 2.91 -13.51
N ALA A 77 11.11 2.26 -14.18
CA ALA A 77 11.21 1.89 -15.59
C ALA A 77 11.27 3.11 -16.53
N VAL A 78 10.61 4.24 -16.19
CA VAL A 78 10.65 5.48 -17.00
C VAL A 78 11.85 6.39 -16.67
N ASN A 79 12.88 5.88 -15.98
CA ASN A 79 14.06 6.66 -15.57
C ASN A 79 13.73 7.93 -14.75
N LYS A 80 12.65 7.91 -13.95
CA LYS A 80 12.33 8.98 -12.98
C LYS A 80 12.42 8.46 -11.53
N PRO A 81 13.62 8.05 -11.07
CA PRO A 81 13.80 7.47 -9.74
C PRO A 81 13.45 8.46 -8.61
N VAL A 82 13.61 9.76 -8.83
CA VAL A 82 13.27 10.82 -7.86
C VAL A 82 11.81 10.72 -7.42
N MET A 83 10.88 10.38 -8.32
CA MET A 83 9.47 10.22 -7.95
C MET A 83 9.25 9.01 -7.05
N SER A 84 9.95 7.90 -7.29
CA SER A 84 9.91 6.74 -6.40
C SER A 84 10.34 7.12 -4.98
N VAL A 85 11.36 7.99 -4.84
CA VAL A 85 11.82 8.45 -3.53
C VAL A 85 10.78 9.35 -2.84
N VAL A 86 10.15 10.27 -3.58
CA VAL A 86 9.07 11.13 -3.04
C VAL A 86 7.91 10.29 -2.53
N LEU A 87 7.47 9.31 -3.31
CA LEU A 87 6.42 8.36 -2.94
C LEU A 87 6.79 7.56 -1.68
N THR A 88 8.05 7.10 -1.56
CA THR A 88 8.52 6.40 -0.35
C THR A 88 8.57 7.30 0.87
N VAL A 89 9.03 8.54 0.71
CA VAL A 89 9.11 9.52 1.80
C VAL A 89 7.70 9.89 2.27
N ILE A 90 6.75 10.07 1.36
CA ILE A 90 5.35 10.31 1.72
C ILE A 90 4.81 9.09 2.46
N SER A 91 4.97 7.89 1.92
CA SER A 91 4.47 6.67 2.56
C SER A 91 5.07 6.42 3.95
N LEU A 92 6.40 6.51 4.10
CA LEU A 92 7.10 6.30 5.38
C LEU A 92 6.87 7.48 6.34
N GLY A 93 7.05 8.70 5.86
CA GLY A 93 6.92 9.92 6.65
C GLY A 93 5.51 10.13 7.16
N SER A 94 4.49 9.93 6.31
CA SER A 94 3.09 10.06 6.74
C SER A 94 2.76 9.02 7.81
N ARG A 95 3.28 7.79 7.71
CA ARG A 95 3.09 6.77 8.75
C ARG A 95 3.60 7.22 10.10
N VAL A 96 4.82 7.77 10.16
CA VAL A 96 5.40 8.26 11.42
C VAL A 96 4.56 9.38 12.02
N VAL A 97 4.17 10.35 11.20
CA VAL A 97 3.35 11.50 11.64
C VAL A 97 1.96 11.04 12.09
N LEU A 98 1.27 10.23 11.29
CA LEU A 98 -0.06 9.72 11.60
C LEU A 98 -0.05 8.81 12.82
N ALA A 99 0.93 7.91 12.95
CA ALA A 99 1.06 7.05 14.14
C ALA A 99 1.21 7.88 15.41
N TYR A 100 2.00 8.95 15.36
CA TYR A 100 2.22 9.83 16.50
C TYR A 100 0.99 10.68 16.84
N LEU A 101 0.24 11.14 15.83
CA LEU A 101 -0.99 11.89 16.03
C LEU A 101 -2.14 11.01 16.52
N LEU A 102 -2.32 9.82 15.93
CA LEU A 102 -3.40 8.89 16.30
C LEU A 102 -3.13 8.20 17.63
N SER A 103 -1.87 7.90 17.99
CA SER A 103 -1.56 7.27 19.29
C SER A 103 -1.80 8.21 20.47
N ARG A 104 -1.80 9.53 20.25
CA ARG A 104 -2.19 10.54 21.24
C ARG A 104 -3.68 10.53 21.56
N ILE A 105 -4.52 9.90 20.73
CA ILE A 105 -5.96 9.80 20.97
C ILE A 105 -6.21 8.59 21.88
N PRO A 106 -6.63 8.77 23.15
CA PRO A 106 -6.76 7.67 24.11
C PRO A 106 -7.83 6.63 23.71
N VAL A 107 -8.77 7.00 22.84
CA VAL A 107 -9.80 6.10 22.30
C VAL A 107 -9.24 5.12 21.25
N ILE A 108 -8.17 5.50 20.55
CA ILE A 108 -7.58 4.72 19.45
C ILE A 108 -6.30 4.01 19.92
N GLY A 109 -5.49 4.67 20.75
CA GLY A 109 -4.29 4.10 21.35
C GLY A 109 -3.38 3.40 20.32
N VAL A 110 -3.05 2.14 20.59
CA VAL A 110 -2.14 1.33 19.74
C VAL A 110 -2.73 1.03 18.35
N ILE A 111 -4.06 1.04 18.19
CA ILE A 111 -4.72 0.85 16.89
C ILE A 111 -4.32 1.96 15.91
N GLY A 112 -4.03 3.15 16.42
CA GLY A 112 -3.63 4.30 15.63
C GLY A 112 -2.32 4.09 14.89
N ILE A 113 -1.42 3.30 15.46
CA ILE A 113 -0.15 2.93 14.85
C ILE A 113 -0.42 1.98 13.66
N TRP A 114 -1.24 0.95 13.86
CA TRP A 114 -1.58 -0.01 12.82
C TRP A 114 -2.33 0.64 11.66
N VAL A 115 -3.27 1.54 11.94
CA VAL A 115 -4.10 2.22 10.93
C VAL A 115 -3.31 3.30 10.18
N SER A 116 -2.23 3.85 10.75
CA SER A 116 -1.35 4.79 10.05
C SER A 116 -0.72 4.18 8.78
N ILE A 117 -0.52 2.86 8.78
CA ILE A 117 0.14 2.10 7.71
C ILE A 117 -0.68 2.11 6.42
N PRO A 118 -1.93 1.62 6.40
CA PRO A 118 -2.77 1.67 5.21
C PRO A 118 -3.09 3.11 4.78
N ILE A 119 -3.24 4.06 5.72
CA ILE A 119 -3.44 5.47 5.37
C ILE A 119 -2.21 6.02 4.63
N GLY A 120 -1.00 5.68 5.08
CA GLY A 120 0.23 6.11 4.42
C GLY A 120 0.42 5.52 3.03
N TRP A 121 0.02 4.26 2.82
CA TRP A 121 -0.03 3.67 1.47
C TRP A 121 -1.02 4.41 0.58
N PHE A 122 -2.22 4.67 1.08
CA PHE A 122 -3.26 5.39 0.33
C PHE A 122 -2.83 6.81 -0.08
N LEU A 123 -2.18 7.55 0.82
CA LEU A 123 -1.66 8.89 0.53
C LEU A 123 -0.57 8.86 -0.54
N ALA A 124 0.32 7.87 -0.49
CA ALA A 124 1.37 7.70 -1.49
C ALA A 124 0.76 7.32 -2.85
N ASP A 125 -0.15 6.34 -2.90
CA ASP A 125 -0.87 5.97 -4.12
C ASP A 125 -1.60 7.15 -4.75
N LEU A 126 -2.34 7.91 -3.94
CA LEU A 126 -3.05 9.10 -4.40
C LEU A 126 -2.08 10.13 -5.01
N THR A 127 -0.94 10.36 -4.37
CA THR A 127 0.08 11.29 -4.88
C THR A 127 0.68 10.81 -6.20
N GLY A 128 0.97 9.50 -6.31
CA GLY A 128 1.48 8.89 -7.54
C GLY A 128 0.49 9.01 -8.69
N ILE A 129 -0.78 8.71 -8.45
CA ILE A 129 -1.85 8.80 -9.46
C ILE A 129 -2.07 10.26 -9.89
N LEU A 130 -2.12 11.21 -8.95
CA LEU A 130 -2.30 12.63 -9.26
C LEU A 130 -1.13 13.18 -10.10
N TYR A 131 0.10 12.77 -9.78
CA TYR A 131 1.28 13.18 -10.54
C TYR A 131 1.29 12.57 -11.95
N TYR A 132 0.94 11.29 -12.09
CA TYR A 132 0.76 10.64 -13.38
C TYR A 132 -0.26 11.38 -14.26
N LYS A 133 -1.44 11.72 -13.70
CA LYS A 133 -2.45 12.51 -14.40
C LYS A 133 -1.94 13.89 -14.83
N ARG A 134 -1.16 14.58 -13.98
CA ARG A 134 -0.56 15.88 -14.34
C ARG A 134 0.44 15.77 -15.49
N ILE A 135 1.30 14.74 -15.50
CA ILE A 135 2.24 14.52 -16.61
C ILE A 135 1.48 14.30 -17.91
N MET A 136 0.48 13.42 -17.90
CA MET A 136 -0.33 13.11 -19.08
C MET A 136 -1.08 14.36 -19.60
N SER A 137 -1.59 15.21 -18.71
CA SER A 137 -2.26 16.45 -19.09
C SER A 137 -1.32 17.49 -19.71
N LYS A 138 -0.07 17.59 -19.22
CA LYS A 138 0.94 18.49 -19.81
C LYS A 138 1.42 18.01 -21.19
N ALA A 139 1.55 16.70 -21.38
CA ALA A 139 1.96 16.12 -22.66
C ALA A 139 0.97 16.45 -23.80
N GLY A 140 -0.34 16.46 -23.54
CA GLY A 140 -1.36 16.84 -24.53
C GLY A 140 -1.49 18.34 -24.81
N ARG A 141 -0.62 19.17 -24.21
CA ARG A 141 -0.69 20.65 -24.27
C ARG A 141 0.56 21.27 -24.91
N SER A 142 1.59 20.46 -25.19
CA SER A 142 2.80 20.87 -25.91
C SER A 142 2.73 20.59 -27.42
N ASP A 143 1.68 19.91 -27.88
CA ASP A 143 1.39 19.58 -29.29
C ASP A 143 0.31 20.53 -29.89
N ARG A 144 0.09 21.70 -29.28
CA ARG A 144 -0.79 22.76 -29.77
C ARG A 144 -0.07 24.11 -29.76
#